data_AF-B3XL69-F1
#
_entry.id   AF-B3XL69-F1
#
_cell.length_a   1.000
_cell.length_b   1.000
_cell.length_c   1.000
_cell.angle_alpha   90.00
_cell.angle_beta   90.00
_cell.angle_gamma   90.00
#
_symmetry.space_group_name_H-M   'P 1'
#
loop_
_entity.id
_entity.type
_entity.pdbx_description
1 polymer ?
#
loop_
_entity_poly.entity_id
_entity_poly.type
_entity_poly.pdbx_seq_one_letter_code
_entity_poly.pdbx_strand_id
1 'polypeptide(L)'
;MSSYMITIDITPKKNTNLTQGVSKDNHYFGCKSQREKIMFDNNKIVIEGHRSNNIDVNNAFSTVRSTYYMSILKTFIYYLANYGAFNINKIVFDVDNGKNETLKIEKDKFNDSFCKPINFVFPKEKLEEIFEIENPQNAFFTALVYQVYAVEVNNIFEKFANSWRCFNCIYNRVNENIKDKDGITSVLNEIEDDSSPLLEDTINDSWKFMQHLKDSRLINWFNRETKKKGNVDSFVNILGINRYQDKALIERLQKVAKEIFDKIEKEVALIKERKGNVEGIVTPKDQRDKYKNIQKLKGKTSYKFDYLLITISYTMYLRNKYFHGEYGYPQILFKNNDRLDELNATAAILQKLNWVLLEKYYSKLYETNF
;
A
#
# COMPACT_ATOMS: atom_id res chain seq x y z
N MET A 1 -19.59 -26.79 26.73
CA MET A 1 -19.13 -26.51 25.35
C MET A 1 -20.08 -25.45 24.84
N SER A 2 -19.56 -24.29 24.50
CA SER A 2 -20.39 -23.16 24.08
C SER A 2 -20.56 -23.20 22.57
N SER A 3 -21.75 -22.88 22.08
CA SER A 3 -21.98 -22.68 20.64
C SER A 3 -22.26 -21.21 20.36
N TYR A 4 -22.05 -20.81 19.11
CA TYR A 4 -22.39 -19.46 18.70
C TYR A 4 -22.80 -19.41 17.24
N MET A 5 -23.57 -18.37 16.92
CA MET A 5 -23.97 -18.01 15.57
C MET A 5 -23.82 -16.50 15.40
N ILE A 6 -23.04 -16.09 14.39
CA ILE A 6 -22.96 -14.70 13.94
C ILE A 6 -23.83 -14.59 12.69
N THR A 7 -24.94 -13.87 12.78
CA THR A 7 -25.76 -13.50 11.63
C THR A 7 -25.45 -12.07 11.21
N ILE A 8 -25.10 -11.89 9.95
CA ILE A 8 -24.81 -10.59 9.34
C ILE A 8 -25.83 -10.37 8.24
N ASP A 9 -26.72 -9.39 8.44
CA ASP A 9 -27.67 -9.00 7.39
C ASP A 9 -27.00 -7.96 6.50
N ILE A 10 -27.08 -8.21 5.18
CA ILE A 10 -26.46 -7.36 4.18
C ILE A 10 -27.46 -6.96 3.10
N THR A 11 -27.22 -5.81 2.48
CA THR A 11 -27.90 -5.39 1.26
C THR A 11 -26.90 -5.29 0.13
N PRO A 12 -26.92 -6.20 -0.84
CA PRO A 12 -26.05 -6.15 -2.00
C PRO A 12 -26.29 -4.90 -2.85
N LYS A 13 -25.23 -4.39 -3.49
CA LYS A 13 -25.36 -3.30 -4.49
C LYS A 13 -25.68 -3.88 -5.88
N LYS A 14 -26.13 -3.03 -6.82
CA LYS A 14 -26.77 -3.39 -8.11
C LYS A 14 -26.04 -4.38 -9.05
N ASN A 15 -24.88 -4.93 -8.69
CA ASN A 15 -24.07 -5.83 -9.51
C ASN A 15 -23.67 -7.13 -8.78
N THR A 16 -24.41 -7.56 -7.76
CA THR A 16 -24.06 -8.77 -7.02
C THR A 16 -24.57 -10.05 -7.63
N ASN A 17 -23.69 -11.05 -7.73
CA ASN A 17 -23.89 -12.24 -8.55
C ASN A 17 -24.20 -13.53 -7.76
N LEU A 18 -24.39 -13.44 -6.44
CA LEU A 18 -24.83 -14.60 -5.68
C LEU A 18 -26.29 -14.89 -6.05
N THR A 19 -26.58 -16.12 -6.47
CA THR A 19 -27.92 -16.57 -6.88
C THR A 19 -28.35 -17.84 -6.16
N GLN A 20 -27.39 -18.54 -5.55
CA GLN A 20 -27.58 -19.75 -4.75
C GLN A 20 -26.66 -19.68 -3.54
N GLY A 21 -27.13 -20.18 -2.39
CA GLY A 21 -26.34 -20.17 -1.17
C GLY A 21 -25.06 -21.02 -1.29
N VAL A 22 -23.96 -20.54 -0.73
CA VAL A 22 -22.65 -21.22 -0.73
C VAL A 22 -22.19 -21.44 0.71
N SER A 23 -21.65 -22.62 1.00
CA SER A 23 -21.05 -22.93 2.31
C SER A 23 -19.53 -23.06 2.17
N LYS A 24 -18.80 -22.57 3.17
CA LYS A 24 -17.35 -22.71 3.32
C LYS A 24 -17.02 -23.12 4.76
N ASP A 25 -15.89 -23.79 4.93
CA ASP A 25 -15.31 -24.02 6.24
C ASP A 25 -14.17 -23.04 6.48
N ASN A 26 -14.06 -22.51 7.70
CA ASN A 26 -13.01 -21.58 8.10
C ASN A 26 -12.30 -22.09 9.34
N HIS A 27 -10.97 -22.08 9.33
CA HIS A 27 -10.22 -22.46 10.52
C HIS A 27 -10.35 -21.45 11.63
N TYR A 28 -10.37 -21.99 12.85
CA TYR A 28 -10.29 -21.18 14.03
C TYR A 28 -8.92 -20.52 14.10
N PHE A 29 -8.93 -19.23 14.38
CA PHE A 29 -7.73 -18.50 14.73
C PHE A 29 -6.96 -19.23 15.86
N GLY A 30 -5.70 -19.58 15.60
CA GLY A 30 -4.82 -20.30 16.54
C GLY A 30 -5.19 -21.77 16.85
N CYS A 31 -6.06 -22.42 16.06
CA CYS A 31 -6.46 -23.80 16.29
C CYS A 31 -6.70 -24.59 15.00
N LYS A 32 -5.84 -25.60 14.76
CA LYS A 32 -5.84 -26.47 13.58
C LYS A 32 -7.04 -27.41 13.44
N SER A 33 -7.68 -27.79 14.54
CA SER A 33 -8.66 -28.88 14.57
C SER A 33 -10.11 -28.40 14.60
N GLN A 34 -10.34 -27.12 14.88
CA GLN A 34 -11.68 -26.57 14.99
C GLN A 34 -11.98 -25.68 13.79
N ARG A 35 -13.16 -25.89 13.18
CA ARG A 35 -13.63 -25.16 12.01
C ARG A 35 -14.97 -24.49 12.28
N GLU A 36 -15.16 -23.34 11.68
CA GLU A 36 -16.42 -22.61 11.61
C GLU A 36 -17.07 -22.96 10.28
N LYS A 37 -18.39 -23.11 10.30
CA LYS A 37 -19.15 -23.18 9.07
C LYS A 37 -19.61 -21.77 8.71
N ILE A 38 -19.31 -21.35 7.49
CA ILE A 38 -19.76 -20.06 6.95
C ILE A 38 -20.76 -20.34 5.84
N MET A 39 -21.92 -19.71 5.91
CA MET A 39 -22.96 -19.79 4.89
C MET A 39 -23.21 -18.40 4.32
N PHE A 40 -23.11 -18.29 3.00
CA PHE A 40 -23.34 -17.08 2.23
C PHE A 40 -24.68 -17.20 1.52
N ASP A 41 -25.53 -16.19 1.69
CA ASP A 41 -26.77 -15.99 0.94
C ASP A 41 -26.81 -14.54 0.42
N ASN A 42 -27.78 -14.23 -0.43
CA ASN A 42 -27.87 -12.95 -1.12
C ASN A 42 -27.99 -11.78 -0.14
N ASN A 43 -28.77 -11.91 0.92
CA ASN A 43 -29.03 -10.84 1.88
C ASN A 43 -28.48 -11.13 3.28
N LYS A 44 -27.73 -12.23 3.44
CA LYS A 44 -27.33 -12.71 4.76
C LYS A 44 -26.05 -13.54 4.67
N ILE A 45 -25.23 -13.42 5.71
CA ILE A 45 -24.07 -14.25 5.95
C ILE A 45 -24.19 -14.82 7.37
N VAL A 46 -23.89 -16.11 7.53
CA VAL A 46 -23.94 -16.81 8.83
C VAL A 46 -22.61 -17.47 9.11
N ILE A 47 -22.08 -17.30 10.32
CA ILE A 47 -20.90 -17.99 10.82
C ILE A 47 -21.29 -18.79 12.06
N GLU A 48 -21.12 -20.10 12.03
CA GLU A 48 -21.47 -21.03 13.11
C GLU A 48 -20.24 -21.74 13.65
N GLY A 49 -20.16 -21.88 14.98
CA GLY A 49 -19.06 -22.57 15.62
C GLY A 49 -19.31 -22.96 17.07
N HIS A 50 -18.34 -23.66 17.65
CA HIS A 50 -18.34 -24.15 19.02
C HIS A 50 -16.99 -23.89 19.69
N ARG A 51 -16.99 -23.50 20.97
CA ARG A 51 -15.78 -23.32 21.78
C ARG A 51 -15.82 -24.24 22.99
N SER A 52 -14.63 -24.66 23.42
CA SER A 52 -14.47 -25.39 24.69
C SER A 52 -14.78 -24.50 25.90
N ASN A 53 -14.37 -23.24 25.83
CA ASN A 53 -14.53 -22.24 26.88
C ASN A 53 -15.77 -21.36 26.66
N ASN A 54 -16.27 -20.76 27.74
CA ASN A 54 -17.32 -19.75 27.67
C ASN A 54 -16.87 -18.54 26.84
N ILE A 55 -17.82 -17.97 26.11
CA ILE A 55 -17.59 -16.83 25.22
C ILE A 55 -18.06 -15.56 25.92
N ASP A 56 -17.17 -14.57 26.07
CA ASP A 56 -17.53 -13.23 26.51
C ASP A 56 -18.16 -12.46 25.34
N VAL A 57 -19.48 -12.43 25.32
CA VAL A 57 -20.28 -11.84 24.24
C VAL A 57 -20.00 -10.35 24.04
N ASN A 58 -19.80 -9.59 25.11
CA ASN A 58 -19.65 -8.13 25.05
C ASN A 58 -18.27 -7.71 24.53
N ASN A 59 -17.24 -8.52 24.76
CA ASN A 59 -15.87 -8.25 24.30
C ASN A 59 -15.45 -9.08 23.09
N ALA A 60 -16.36 -9.89 22.52
CA ALA A 60 -16.04 -10.82 21.46
C ALA A 60 -15.45 -10.15 20.21
N PHE A 61 -15.77 -8.90 19.91
CA PHE A 61 -15.27 -8.19 18.73
C PHE A 61 -14.23 -7.11 19.02
N SER A 62 -13.93 -6.84 20.29
CA SER A 62 -13.13 -5.67 20.68
C SER A 62 -11.61 -5.88 20.56
N THR A 63 -11.15 -7.12 20.33
CA THR A 63 -9.72 -7.43 20.24
C THR A 63 -9.29 -7.81 18.84
N VAL A 64 -8.15 -7.29 18.40
CA VAL A 64 -7.55 -7.57 17.08
C VAL A 64 -7.13 -9.05 16.89
N ARG A 65 -7.14 -9.84 17.96
CA ARG A 65 -6.87 -11.28 17.96
C ARG A 65 -8.14 -12.12 18.15
N SER A 66 -9.31 -11.49 18.13
CA SER A 66 -10.57 -12.22 18.21
C SER A 66 -10.74 -13.09 16.98
N THR A 67 -10.98 -14.39 17.19
CA THR A 67 -11.32 -15.30 16.10
C THR A 67 -12.55 -14.81 15.35
N TYR A 68 -13.58 -14.36 16.07
CA TYR A 68 -14.83 -13.91 15.48
C TYR A 68 -14.65 -12.68 14.58
N TYR A 69 -13.85 -11.71 15.04
CA TYR A 69 -13.52 -10.52 14.24
C TYR A 69 -12.81 -10.90 12.93
N MET A 70 -11.85 -11.80 13.02
CA MET A 70 -11.09 -12.27 11.86
C MET A 70 -11.97 -13.03 10.88
N SER A 71 -12.84 -13.90 11.38
CA SER A 71 -13.80 -14.64 10.56
C SER A 71 -14.77 -13.71 9.83
N ILE A 72 -15.30 -12.69 10.51
CA ILE A 72 -16.13 -11.65 9.87
C ILE A 72 -15.35 -10.96 8.74
N LEU A 73 -14.10 -10.53 8.98
CA LEU A 73 -13.29 -9.86 7.96
C LEU A 73 -12.98 -10.75 6.76
N LYS A 74 -12.56 -12.01 6.96
CA LYS A 74 -12.32 -12.97 5.87
C LYS A 74 -13.57 -13.11 5.01
N THR A 75 -14.70 -13.29 5.67
CA THR A 75 -16.01 -13.46 5.05
C THR A 75 -16.41 -12.24 4.22
N PHE A 76 -16.17 -11.02 4.72
CA PHE A 76 -16.42 -9.79 3.99
C PHE A 76 -15.50 -9.62 2.78
N ILE A 77 -14.21 -9.91 2.91
CA ILE A 77 -13.26 -9.86 1.79
C ILE A 77 -13.65 -10.88 0.71
N TYR A 78 -13.97 -12.12 1.11
CA TYR A 78 -14.43 -13.16 0.19
C TYR A 78 -15.70 -12.75 -0.55
N TYR A 79 -16.71 -12.25 0.17
CA TYR A 79 -17.97 -11.81 -0.43
C TYR A 79 -17.73 -10.66 -1.40
N LEU A 80 -16.95 -9.65 -1.00
CA LEU A 80 -16.65 -8.49 -1.82
C LEU A 80 -15.97 -8.89 -3.13
N ALA A 81 -15.06 -9.85 -3.10
CA ALA A 81 -14.34 -10.30 -4.28
C ALA A 81 -15.16 -11.21 -5.21
N ASN A 82 -15.97 -12.12 -4.66
CA ASN A 82 -16.70 -13.10 -5.46
C ASN A 82 -18.06 -12.59 -5.92
N TYR A 83 -18.71 -11.77 -5.10
CA TYR A 83 -20.09 -11.36 -5.32
C TYR A 83 -20.24 -9.85 -5.40
N GLY A 84 -19.26 -9.05 -4.98
CA GLY A 84 -19.28 -7.59 -5.15
C GLY A 84 -19.69 -6.83 -3.89
N ALA A 85 -19.78 -5.50 -4.03
CA ALA A 85 -19.99 -4.59 -2.92
C ALA A 85 -21.38 -4.72 -2.27
N PHE A 86 -21.44 -4.49 -0.96
CA PHE A 86 -22.65 -4.63 -0.15
C PHE A 86 -22.67 -3.58 0.97
N ASN A 87 -23.82 -3.39 1.60
CA ASN A 87 -23.94 -2.63 2.84
C ASN A 87 -24.24 -3.61 3.98
N ILE A 88 -23.70 -3.35 5.17
CA ILE A 88 -24.02 -4.09 6.39
C ILE A 88 -25.20 -3.41 7.06
N ASN A 89 -26.28 -4.15 7.32
CA ASN A 89 -27.46 -3.63 7.99
C ASN A 89 -27.42 -3.89 9.50
N LYS A 90 -27.06 -5.12 9.90
CA LYS A 90 -26.89 -5.48 11.31
C LYS A 90 -25.99 -6.69 11.45
N ILE A 91 -25.37 -6.81 12.62
CA ILE A 91 -24.68 -8.03 13.07
C ILE A 91 -25.33 -8.48 14.37
N VAL A 92 -25.76 -9.74 14.42
CA VAL A 92 -26.29 -10.40 15.61
C VAL A 92 -25.34 -11.53 15.98
N PHE A 93 -24.88 -11.53 17.23
CA PHE A 93 -24.03 -12.57 17.78
C PHE A 93 -24.77 -13.28 18.90
N ASP A 94 -25.29 -14.46 18.59
CA ASP A 94 -25.98 -15.33 19.53
C ASP A 94 -25.00 -16.37 20.07
N VAL A 95 -24.95 -16.51 21.39
CA VAL A 95 -24.06 -17.41 22.10
C VAL A 95 -24.87 -18.24 23.09
N ASP A 96 -24.65 -19.55 23.09
CA ASP A 96 -25.14 -20.46 24.12
C ASP A 96 -23.97 -20.93 24.99
N ASN A 97 -23.84 -20.32 26.18
CA ASN A 97 -22.91 -20.74 27.23
C ASN A 97 -23.60 -21.66 28.27
N GLY A 98 -24.68 -22.34 27.90
CA GLY A 98 -25.67 -22.92 28.83
C GLY A 98 -26.74 -21.91 29.27
N LYS A 99 -26.60 -20.65 28.86
CA LYS A 99 -27.61 -19.60 28.84
C LYS A 99 -27.45 -18.85 27.52
N ASN A 100 -28.58 -18.46 26.93
CA ASN A 100 -28.60 -17.69 25.70
C ASN A 100 -28.24 -16.24 25.99
N GLU A 101 -27.16 -15.78 25.37
CA GLU A 101 -26.68 -14.40 25.40
C GLU A 101 -26.64 -13.87 23.95
N THR A 102 -27.02 -12.61 23.74
CA THR A 102 -27.06 -12.01 22.41
C THR A 102 -26.46 -10.61 22.42
N LEU A 103 -25.54 -10.35 21.50
CA LEU A 103 -25.08 -8.99 21.15
C LEU A 103 -25.67 -8.59 19.80
N LYS A 104 -26.30 -7.40 19.74
CA LYS A 104 -26.81 -6.81 18.50
C LYS A 104 -26.09 -5.51 18.20
N ILE A 105 -25.58 -5.40 16.98
CA ILE A 105 -24.94 -4.20 16.46
C ILE A 105 -25.74 -3.76 15.22
N GLU A 106 -26.39 -2.61 15.37
CA GLU A 106 -27.22 -2.01 14.33
C GLU A 106 -26.40 -1.13 13.38
N LYS A 107 -26.99 -0.80 12.23
CA LYS A 107 -26.33 -0.11 11.12
C LYS A 107 -25.58 1.17 11.51
N ASP A 108 -26.17 1.96 12.40
CA ASP A 108 -25.68 3.27 12.86
C ASP A 108 -24.32 3.19 13.57
N LYS A 109 -23.91 1.99 13.99
CA LYS A 109 -22.62 1.74 14.64
C LYS A 109 -21.51 1.30 13.69
N PHE A 110 -21.78 1.13 12.39
CA PHE A 110 -20.78 0.74 11.39
C PHE A 110 -20.25 1.95 10.60
N ASN A 111 -18.99 1.86 10.16
CA ASN A 111 -18.32 2.91 9.38
C ASN A 111 -18.63 2.85 7.85
N ASP A 112 -19.78 2.31 7.43
CA ASP A 112 -20.15 2.13 6.01
C ASP A 112 -19.04 1.49 5.14
N SER A 113 -18.41 0.41 5.62
CA SER A 113 -17.34 -0.31 4.92
C SER A 113 -17.88 -1.38 3.94
N PHE A 114 -17.03 -1.82 3.00
CA PHE A 114 -17.30 -2.81 1.93
C PHE A 114 -18.33 -2.34 0.88
N CYS A 115 -18.50 -1.02 0.79
CA CYS A 115 -19.49 -0.34 -0.01
C CYS A 115 -19.02 -0.05 -1.44
N LYS A 116 -17.72 -0.11 -1.73
CA LYS A 116 -17.16 0.26 -3.03
C LYS A 116 -16.76 -1.00 -3.81
N PRO A 117 -17.01 -1.05 -5.13
CA PRO A 117 -16.55 -2.16 -5.94
C PRO A 117 -15.02 -2.17 -5.97
N ILE A 118 -14.43 -3.36 -5.80
CA ILE A 118 -13.00 -3.58 -5.90
C ILE A 118 -12.76 -4.58 -7.03
N ASN A 119 -11.85 -4.26 -7.93
CA ASN A 119 -11.36 -5.21 -8.91
C ASN A 119 -10.25 -6.04 -8.28
N PHE A 120 -10.59 -7.22 -7.76
CA PHE A 120 -9.61 -8.14 -7.22
C PHE A 120 -8.80 -8.73 -8.37
N VAL A 121 -7.51 -8.44 -8.37
CA VAL A 121 -6.57 -8.97 -9.36
C VAL A 121 -5.96 -10.25 -8.82
N PHE A 122 -6.80 -11.25 -8.60
CA PHE A 122 -6.39 -12.56 -8.08
C PHE A 122 -7.28 -13.67 -8.65
N PRO A 123 -6.71 -14.86 -8.92
CA PRO A 123 -7.50 -16.08 -9.09
C PRO A 123 -8.41 -16.29 -7.88
N LYS A 124 -9.69 -16.60 -8.13
CA LYS A 124 -10.69 -16.81 -7.07
C LYS A 124 -10.28 -17.94 -6.13
N GLU A 125 -9.61 -18.94 -6.66
CA GLU A 125 -9.10 -20.12 -5.96
C GLU A 125 -8.11 -19.72 -4.86
N LYS A 126 -7.17 -18.81 -5.17
CA LYS A 126 -6.19 -18.29 -4.20
C LYS A 126 -6.86 -17.48 -3.08
N LEU A 127 -7.96 -16.80 -3.38
CA LEU A 127 -8.69 -16.07 -2.35
C LEU A 127 -9.43 -17.00 -1.40
N GLU A 128 -9.85 -18.19 -1.85
CA GLU A 128 -10.52 -19.15 -0.96
C GLU A 128 -9.60 -19.61 0.18
N GLU A 129 -8.29 -19.62 -0.06
CA GLU A 129 -7.26 -19.98 0.93
C GLU A 129 -7.24 -19.05 2.15
N ILE A 130 -7.89 -17.86 2.11
CA ILE A 130 -8.00 -17.01 3.30
C ILE A 130 -8.69 -17.72 4.47
N PHE A 131 -9.57 -18.68 4.19
CA PHE A 131 -10.28 -19.45 5.22
C PHE A 131 -9.39 -20.48 5.91
N GLU A 132 -8.25 -20.83 5.32
CA GLU A 132 -7.25 -21.71 5.92
C GLU A 132 -6.20 -20.95 6.75
N ILE A 133 -6.23 -19.61 6.76
CA ILE A 133 -5.29 -18.79 7.52
C ILE A 133 -5.58 -18.85 9.03
N GLU A 134 -4.65 -19.40 9.80
CA GLU A 134 -4.76 -19.52 11.27
C GLU A 134 -4.09 -18.39 12.05
N ASN A 135 -3.09 -17.72 11.47
CA ASN A 135 -2.22 -16.73 12.12
C ASN A 135 -2.75 -15.29 11.87
N PRO A 136 -2.94 -14.41 12.87
CA PRO A 136 -3.60 -13.13 12.61
C PRO A 136 -2.62 -12.10 12.03
N GLN A 137 -1.32 -12.44 12.03
CA GLN A 137 -0.23 -11.66 11.48
C GLN A 137 0.17 -12.18 10.10
N ASN A 138 -0.64 -13.08 9.51
CA ASN A 138 -0.42 -13.54 8.14
C ASN A 138 -0.35 -12.33 7.21
N ALA A 139 0.74 -12.24 6.46
CA ALA A 139 1.06 -11.05 5.68
C ALA A 139 0.09 -10.85 4.52
N PHE A 140 -0.32 -11.94 3.87
CA PHE A 140 -1.32 -11.90 2.80
C PHE A 140 -2.66 -11.34 3.30
N PHE A 141 -3.20 -11.89 4.39
CA PHE A 141 -4.46 -11.40 4.95
C PHE A 141 -4.36 -9.94 5.40
N THR A 142 -3.27 -9.58 6.09
CA THR A 142 -3.04 -8.21 6.56
C THR A 142 -2.95 -7.21 5.40
N ALA A 143 -2.22 -7.57 4.35
CA ALA A 143 -2.11 -6.74 3.15
C ALA A 143 -3.46 -6.58 2.44
N LEU A 144 -4.26 -7.63 2.34
CA LEU A 144 -5.62 -7.57 1.78
C LEU A 144 -6.54 -6.65 2.60
N VAL A 145 -6.52 -6.75 3.92
CA VAL A 145 -7.32 -5.87 4.80
C VAL A 145 -6.97 -4.40 4.56
N TYR A 146 -5.68 -4.05 4.53
CA TYR A 146 -5.26 -2.68 4.24
C TYR A 146 -5.59 -2.23 2.82
N GLN A 147 -5.50 -3.13 1.84
CA GLN A 147 -5.84 -2.83 0.45
C GLN A 147 -7.33 -2.53 0.30
N VAL A 148 -8.20 -3.36 0.89
CA VAL A 148 -9.66 -3.14 0.90
C VAL A 148 -9.98 -1.85 1.64
N TYR A 149 -9.39 -1.64 2.83
CA TYR A 149 -9.66 -0.45 3.61
C TYR A 149 -9.25 0.84 2.87
N ALA A 150 -8.13 0.82 2.15
CA ALA A 150 -7.69 1.96 1.34
C ALA A 150 -8.67 2.32 0.20
N VAL A 151 -9.43 1.36 -0.32
CA VAL A 151 -10.47 1.66 -1.32
C VAL A 151 -11.71 2.25 -0.64
N GLU A 152 -12.11 1.67 0.49
CA GLU A 152 -13.32 2.04 1.23
C GLU A 152 -13.27 3.46 1.80
N VAL A 153 -12.13 3.89 2.34
CA VAL A 153 -12.02 5.22 2.95
C VAL A 153 -12.22 6.38 1.96
N ASN A 154 -12.98 7.39 2.39
CA ASN A 154 -13.14 8.64 1.62
C ASN A 154 -12.04 9.65 1.92
N ASN A 155 -11.42 9.57 3.11
CA ASN A 155 -10.34 10.45 3.49
C ASN A 155 -9.07 10.08 2.70
N ILE A 156 -8.51 11.03 1.94
CA ILE A 156 -7.35 10.81 1.06
C ILE A 156 -6.08 10.48 1.85
N PHE A 157 -5.91 11.04 3.06
CA PHE A 157 -4.77 10.70 3.90
C PHE A 157 -4.87 9.27 4.41
N GLU A 158 -6.05 8.85 4.89
CA GLU A 158 -6.28 7.45 5.27
C GLU A 158 -6.11 6.50 4.08
N LYS A 159 -6.58 6.90 2.89
CA LYS A 159 -6.37 6.14 1.65
C LYS A 159 -4.88 5.92 1.42
N PHE A 160 -4.10 7.01 1.40
CA PHE A 160 -2.65 6.96 1.26
C PHE A 160 -1.98 6.11 2.34
N ALA A 161 -2.36 6.31 3.61
CA ALA A 161 -1.76 5.62 4.73
C ALA A 161 -2.00 4.10 4.67
N ASN A 162 -3.22 3.68 4.35
CA ASN A 162 -3.55 2.26 4.23
C ASN A 162 -2.96 1.63 2.95
N SER A 163 -2.88 2.36 1.84
CA SER A 163 -2.12 1.92 0.66
C SER A 163 -0.64 1.71 0.97
N TRP A 164 -0.04 2.60 1.75
CA TRP A 164 1.35 2.44 2.22
C TRP A 164 1.50 1.28 3.19
N ARG A 165 0.57 1.08 4.14
CA ARG A 165 0.61 -0.07 5.07
C ARG A 165 0.52 -1.40 4.33
N CYS A 166 -0.30 -1.49 3.29
CA CYS A 166 -0.35 -2.66 2.41
C CYS A 166 1.01 -2.88 1.73
N PHE A 167 1.56 -1.86 1.07
CA PHE A 167 2.88 -1.95 0.42
C PHE A 167 3.98 -2.36 1.40
N ASN A 168 4.00 -1.75 2.58
CA ASN A 168 4.93 -2.03 3.67
C ASN A 168 4.85 -3.47 4.18
N CYS A 169 3.63 -3.98 4.37
CA CYS A 169 3.42 -5.38 4.72
C CYS A 169 4.04 -6.33 3.69
N ILE A 170 3.88 -6.01 2.39
CA ILE A 170 4.40 -6.84 1.30
C ILE A 170 5.92 -6.81 1.24
N TYR A 171 6.55 -5.63 1.08
CA TYR A 171 7.99 -5.56 0.87
C TYR A 171 8.78 -6.00 2.11
N ASN A 172 8.28 -5.76 3.33
CA ASN A 172 8.93 -6.26 4.53
C ASN A 172 8.88 -7.78 4.60
N ARG A 173 7.74 -8.39 4.24
CA ARG A 173 7.63 -9.84 4.27
C ARG A 173 8.54 -10.50 3.23
N VAL A 174 8.53 -9.99 2.00
CA VAL A 174 9.34 -10.54 0.90
C VAL A 174 10.84 -10.47 1.19
N ASN A 175 11.28 -9.45 1.94
CA ASN A 175 12.68 -9.20 2.24
C ASN A 175 13.04 -9.37 3.72
N GLU A 176 12.27 -10.11 4.51
CA GLU A 176 12.58 -10.44 5.92
C GLU A 176 12.91 -9.21 6.82
N ASN A 177 12.18 -8.10 6.63
CA ASN A 177 12.31 -6.85 7.39
C ASN A 177 13.66 -6.13 7.28
N ILE A 178 14.30 -6.14 6.11
CA ILE A 178 15.40 -5.21 5.83
C ILE A 178 14.93 -3.73 5.84
N LYS A 179 15.88 -2.79 5.78
CA LYS A 179 15.57 -1.35 5.74
C LYS A 179 14.64 -1.01 4.58
N ASP A 180 13.67 -0.11 4.81
CA ASP A 180 12.64 0.29 3.83
C ASP A 180 13.19 0.50 2.42
N LYS A 181 14.26 1.29 2.27
CA LYS A 181 14.84 1.61 0.96
C LYS A 181 15.33 0.35 0.24
N ASP A 182 15.96 -0.56 0.96
CA ASP A 182 16.54 -1.77 0.39
C ASP A 182 15.42 -2.76 0.02
N GLY A 183 14.40 -2.90 0.88
CA GLY A 183 13.23 -3.75 0.62
C GLY A 183 12.40 -3.27 -0.57
N ILE A 184 12.15 -1.95 -0.65
CA ILE A 184 11.47 -1.33 -1.80
C ILE A 184 12.27 -1.53 -3.07
N THR A 185 13.59 -1.30 -3.03
CA THR A 185 14.45 -1.47 -4.22
C THR A 185 14.43 -2.92 -4.72
N SER A 186 14.50 -3.88 -3.80
CA SER A 186 14.47 -5.31 -4.10
C SER A 186 13.19 -5.71 -4.82
N VAL A 187 12.01 -5.40 -4.26
CA VAL A 187 10.73 -5.77 -4.91
C VAL A 187 10.53 -5.06 -6.24
N LEU A 188 10.99 -3.81 -6.37
CA LEU A 188 10.89 -3.06 -7.62
C LEU A 188 11.81 -3.65 -8.70
N ASN A 189 13.02 -4.12 -8.36
CA ASN A 189 13.89 -4.81 -9.31
C ASN A 189 13.25 -6.12 -9.79
N GLU A 190 12.71 -6.91 -8.87
CA GLU A 190 12.11 -8.20 -9.23
C GLU A 190 10.88 -8.05 -10.13
N ILE A 191 10.08 -6.98 -10.00
CA ILE A 191 8.94 -6.73 -10.90
C ILE A 191 9.33 -6.05 -12.22
N GLU A 192 10.50 -5.42 -12.31
CA GLU A 192 10.97 -4.79 -13.55
C GLU A 192 11.14 -5.83 -14.66
N ASP A 193 11.66 -6.99 -14.30
CA ASP A 193 11.87 -8.12 -15.20
C ASP A 193 10.56 -8.86 -15.54
N ASP A 194 9.44 -8.49 -14.91
CA ASP A 194 8.15 -9.15 -15.04
C ASP A 194 7.29 -8.44 -16.09
N SER A 195 6.98 -9.14 -17.19
CA SER A 195 6.15 -8.61 -18.29
C SER A 195 4.64 -8.65 -17.97
N SER A 196 4.27 -8.48 -16.70
CA SER A 196 2.88 -8.54 -16.26
C SER A 196 2.08 -7.36 -16.84
N PRO A 197 0.97 -7.62 -17.57
CA PRO A 197 0.08 -6.55 -18.07
C PRO A 197 -0.45 -5.64 -16.95
N LEU A 198 -0.53 -6.14 -15.72
CA LEU A 198 -1.00 -5.40 -14.55
C LEU A 198 -0.04 -4.28 -14.13
N LEU A 199 1.24 -4.44 -14.48
CA LEU A 199 2.27 -3.46 -14.21
C LEU A 199 2.20 -2.30 -15.21
N GLU A 200 1.73 -2.53 -16.44
CA GLU A 200 1.68 -1.52 -17.51
C GLU A 200 0.85 -0.29 -17.11
N ASP A 201 -0.34 -0.51 -16.54
CA ASP A 201 -1.20 0.57 -16.05
C ASP A 201 -0.52 1.40 -14.95
N THR A 202 0.14 0.71 -14.02
CA THR A 202 0.85 1.34 -12.90
C THR A 202 2.04 2.18 -13.40
N ILE A 203 2.79 1.65 -14.37
CA ILE A 203 3.90 2.35 -15.04
C ILE A 203 3.38 3.59 -15.79
N ASN A 204 2.32 3.43 -16.58
CA ASN A 204 1.75 4.51 -17.37
C ASN A 204 1.19 5.64 -16.50
N ASP A 205 0.53 5.32 -15.38
CA ASP A 205 0.05 6.33 -14.44
C ASP A 205 1.20 7.02 -13.70
N SER A 206 2.27 6.28 -13.37
CA SER A 206 3.49 6.86 -12.81
C SER A 206 4.15 7.83 -13.79
N TRP A 207 4.23 7.46 -15.07
CA TRP A 207 4.71 8.34 -16.12
C TRP A 207 3.87 9.62 -16.21
N LYS A 208 2.54 9.51 -16.31
CA LYS A 208 1.64 10.67 -16.35
C LYS A 208 1.79 11.55 -15.11
N PHE A 209 1.78 10.95 -13.93
CA PHE A 209 1.93 11.68 -12.66
C PHE A 209 3.21 12.49 -12.66
N MET A 210 4.33 11.86 -13.00
CA MET A 210 5.61 12.54 -13.04
C MET A 210 5.62 13.67 -14.06
N GLN A 211 5.09 13.49 -15.28
CA GLN A 211 5.03 14.58 -16.28
C GLN A 211 4.31 15.84 -15.75
N HIS A 212 3.30 15.68 -14.89
CA HIS A 212 2.53 16.80 -14.33
C HIS A 212 3.05 17.31 -12.98
N LEU A 213 3.87 16.54 -12.28
CA LEU A 213 4.47 16.96 -11.02
C LEU A 213 5.32 18.21 -11.26
N LYS A 214 5.17 19.28 -10.48
CA LYS A 214 5.92 20.53 -10.70
C LYS A 214 7.40 20.36 -10.35
N ASP A 215 8.32 20.91 -11.14
CA ASP A 215 9.77 20.88 -10.85
C ASP A 215 10.09 21.42 -9.44
N SER A 216 9.36 22.45 -8.98
CA SER A 216 9.48 23.00 -7.63
C SER A 216 9.20 21.97 -6.51
N ARG A 217 8.38 20.93 -6.76
CA ARG A 217 8.15 19.83 -5.81
C ARG A 217 9.35 18.91 -5.71
N LEU A 218 9.92 18.53 -6.85
CA LEU A 218 11.14 17.74 -6.92
C LEU A 218 12.31 18.48 -6.24
N ILE A 219 12.46 19.77 -6.53
CA ILE A 219 13.47 20.62 -5.90
C ILE A 219 13.30 20.67 -4.38
N ASN A 220 12.08 20.87 -3.88
CA ASN A 220 11.81 20.89 -2.44
C ASN A 220 12.08 19.54 -1.76
N TRP A 221 11.70 18.44 -2.42
CA TRP A 221 12.01 17.09 -1.94
C TRP A 221 13.51 16.88 -1.84
N PHE A 222 14.24 17.12 -2.92
CA PHE A 222 15.68 16.90 -2.97
C PHE A 222 16.43 17.81 -2.00
N ASN A 223 16.07 19.10 -1.90
CA ASN A 223 16.66 20.01 -0.92
C ASN A 223 16.47 19.52 0.53
N ARG A 224 15.30 18.96 0.88
CA ARG A 224 15.05 18.37 2.20
C ARG A 224 15.91 17.13 2.46
N GLU A 225 16.00 16.21 1.50
CA GLU A 225 16.83 15.01 1.61
C GLU A 225 18.33 15.34 1.73
N THR A 226 18.76 16.47 1.18
CA THR A 226 20.15 16.89 1.31
C THR A 226 20.51 17.36 2.73
N LYS A 227 19.54 17.72 3.61
CA LYS A 227 19.67 18.27 4.99
C LYS A 227 20.65 19.46 5.19
N LYS A 228 21.57 19.69 4.26
CA LYS A 228 22.53 20.78 4.09
C LYS A 228 22.59 21.06 2.59
N LYS A 229 22.49 22.33 2.17
CA LYS A 229 22.76 22.73 0.78
C LYS A 229 24.08 22.08 0.33
N GLY A 230 24.03 21.23 -0.69
CA GLY A 230 25.21 20.58 -1.26
C GLY A 230 25.40 19.08 -0.97
N ASN A 231 24.51 18.38 -0.26
CA ASN A 231 24.64 16.92 -0.14
C ASN A 231 24.20 16.19 -1.43
N VAL A 232 25.11 16.17 -2.41
CA VAL A 232 24.93 15.49 -3.71
C VAL A 232 24.71 13.98 -3.52
N ASP A 233 25.25 13.36 -2.47
CA ASP A 233 25.06 11.93 -2.20
C ASP A 233 23.60 11.59 -1.98
N SER A 234 22.87 12.40 -1.20
CA SER A 234 21.45 12.17 -0.99
C SER A 234 20.68 12.15 -2.31
N PHE A 235 21.01 13.04 -3.26
CA PHE A 235 20.38 13.09 -4.58
C PHE A 235 20.70 11.85 -5.43
N VAL A 236 21.99 11.45 -5.50
CA VAL A 236 22.41 10.24 -6.22
C VAL A 236 21.76 8.97 -5.63
N ASN A 237 21.52 8.99 -4.33
CA ASN A 237 20.93 7.88 -3.59
C ASN A 237 19.40 7.78 -3.72
N ILE A 238 18.71 8.67 -4.42
CA ILE A 238 17.27 8.55 -4.68
C ILE A 238 17.06 7.43 -5.68
N LEU A 239 16.68 6.26 -5.13
CA LEU A 239 16.49 4.96 -5.79
C LEU A 239 17.35 4.74 -7.04
N GLY A 240 18.66 4.95 -6.86
CA GLY A 240 19.66 4.59 -7.86
C GLY A 240 19.49 5.34 -9.17
N ILE A 241 19.46 6.68 -9.17
CA ILE A 241 19.41 7.51 -10.41
C ILE A 241 20.40 7.06 -11.50
N ASN A 242 21.52 6.46 -11.11
CA ASN A 242 22.52 5.91 -12.02
C ASN A 242 22.03 4.71 -12.86
N ARG A 243 20.93 4.07 -12.46
CA ARG A 243 20.31 2.95 -13.17
C ARG A 243 19.29 3.41 -14.22
N TYR A 244 18.83 4.66 -14.14
CA TYR A 244 17.79 5.15 -15.04
C TYR A 244 18.28 5.09 -16.49
N GLN A 245 17.37 4.72 -17.37
CA GLN A 245 17.59 4.54 -18.80
C GLN A 245 16.78 5.55 -19.62
N ASP A 246 15.67 6.06 -19.08
CA ASP A 246 14.77 6.96 -19.76
C ASP A 246 15.40 8.33 -20.00
N LYS A 247 15.57 8.65 -21.28
CA LYS A 247 16.21 9.90 -21.71
C LYS A 247 15.49 11.14 -21.18
N ALA A 248 14.17 11.21 -21.33
CA ALA A 248 13.40 12.41 -20.96
C ALA A 248 13.40 12.64 -19.45
N LEU A 249 13.28 11.57 -18.65
CA LEU A 249 13.36 11.65 -17.19
C LEU A 249 14.74 12.12 -16.74
N ILE A 250 15.82 11.55 -17.30
CA ILE A 250 17.20 11.94 -16.96
C ILE A 250 17.44 13.40 -17.29
N GLU A 251 17.07 13.87 -18.48
CA GLU A 251 17.21 15.28 -18.88
C GLU A 251 16.50 16.21 -17.91
N ARG A 252 15.29 15.84 -17.48
CA ARG A 252 14.54 16.59 -16.49
C ARG A 252 15.20 16.60 -15.12
N LEU A 253 15.71 15.47 -14.64
CA LEU A 253 16.41 15.38 -13.36
C LEU A 253 17.74 16.15 -13.38
N GLN A 254 18.41 16.21 -14.53
CA GLN A 254 19.60 17.05 -14.72
C GLN A 254 19.27 18.54 -14.62
N LYS A 255 18.14 18.98 -15.19
CA LYS A 255 17.64 20.35 -15.03
C LYS A 255 17.34 20.67 -13.56
N VAL A 256 16.66 19.78 -12.86
CA VAL A 256 16.40 19.93 -11.41
C VAL A 256 17.70 19.98 -10.61
N ALA A 257 18.66 19.09 -10.91
CA ALA A 257 19.97 19.07 -10.25
C ALA A 257 20.74 20.37 -10.48
N LYS A 258 20.67 20.93 -11.70
CA LYS A 258 21.27 22.22 -12.03
C LYS A 258 20.74 23.33 -11.13
N GLU A 259 19.43 23.41 -10.94
CA GLU A 259 18.81 24.43 -10.08
C GLU A 259 19.22 24.26 -8.60
N ILE A 260 19.34 23.03 -8.11
CA ILE A 260 19.74 22.75 -6.72
C ILE A 260 21.24 23.03 -6.48
N PHE A 261 22.08 22.71 -7.46
CA PHE A 261 23.53 22.72 -7.35
C PHE A 261 24.22 23.80 -8.20
N ASP A 262 23.52 24.89 -8.54
CA ASP A 262 24.02 26.00 -9.39
C ASP A 262 25.40 26.54 -8.92
N LYS A 263 25.61 26.65 -7.60
CA LYS A 263 26.93 27.04 -7.06
C LYS A 263 28.04 26.05 -7.45
N ILE A 264 27.76 24.75 -7.35
CA ILE A 264 28.70 23.67 -7.70
C ILE A 264 28.95 23.66 -9.22
N GLU A 265 27.91 23.93 -10.02
CA GLU A 265 28.03 24.06 -11.48
C GLU A 265 28.96 25.20 -11.89
N LYS A 266 28.74 26.42 -11.34
CA LYS A 266 29.58 27.59 -11.59
C LYS A 266 31.05 27.32 -11.23
N GLU A 267 31.30 26.67 -10.09
CA GLU A 267 32.65 26.27 -9.69
C GLU A 267 33.27 25.26 -10.67
N VAL A 268 32.52 24.25 -11.10
CA VAL A 268 32.99 23.26 -12.08
C VAL A 268 33.30 23.90 -13.43
N ALA A 269 32.53 24.91 -13.85
CA ALA A 269 32.79 25.67 -15.07
C ALA A 269 34.11 26.48 -14.97
N LEU A 270 34.31 27.21 -13.87
CA LEU A 270 35.54 27.98 -13.62
C LEU A 270 36.81 27.12 -13.63
N ILE A 271 36.74 25.91 -13.05
CA ILE A 271 37.87 24.95 -13.04
C ILE A 271 38.17 24.42 -14.46
N LYS A 272 37.17 24.29 -15.34
CA LYS A 272 37.41 23.87 -16.73
C LYS A 272 38.12 24.96 -17.53
N GLU A 273 37.78 26.23 -17.28
CA GLU A 273 38.37 27.38 -17.96
C GLU A 273 39.80 27.67 -17.47
N ARG A 274 40.07 27.45 -16.18
CA ARG A 274 41.38 27.65 -15.56
C ARG A 274 42.04 26.30 -15.32
N LYS A 275 43.01 25.89 -16.16
CA LYS A 275 43.80 24.65 -16.01
C LYS A 275 44.72 24.65 -14.75
N GLY A 276 44.18 24.80 -13.55
CA GLY A 276 44.98 24.84 -12.33
C GLY A 276 44.15 24.96 -11.05
N ASN A 277 44.62 24.31 -9.99
CA ASN A 277 43.96 24.21 -8.67
C ASN A 277 43.52 25.57 -8.14
N VAL A 278 42.22 25.68 -7.87
CA VAL A 278 41.67 26.82 -7.13
C VAL A 278 41.78 26.51 -5.64
N GLU A 279 42.79 27.07 -4.99
CA GLU A 279 42.82 27.17 -3.53
C GLU A 279 41.79 28.21 -3.06
N GLY A 280 40.95 27.84 -2.08
CA GLY A 280 40.01 28.76 -1.44
C GLY A 280 38.51 28.43 -1.56
N ILE A 281 38.11 27.25 -2.04
CA ILE A 281 36.69 26.91 -2.25
C ILE A 281 36.12 26.03 -1.12
N VAL A 282 35.00 26.47 -0.54
CA VAL A 282 34.28 25.91 0.63
C VAL A 282 33.49 24.60 0.33
N THR A 283 33.58 24.06 -0.90
CA THR A 283 32.84 22.86 -1.33
C THR A 283 33.78 21.66 -1.51
N PRO A 284 33.53 20.48 -0.90
CA PRO A 284 34.36 19.28 -1.03
C PRO A 284 34.51 18.80 -2.48
N LYS A 285 35.72 18.36 -2.88
CA LYS A 285 36.02 17.80 -4.22
C LYS A 285 35.03 16.68 -4.61
N ASP A 286 34.70 15.82 -3.67
CA ASP A 286 33.79 14.70 -3.86
C ASP A 286 32.39 15.14 -4.32
N GLN A 287 31.88 16.29 -3.84
CA GLN A 287 30.57 16.81 -4.27
C GLN A 287 30.61 17.26 -5.73
N ARG A 288 31.70 17.90 -6.16
CA ARG A 288 31.89 18.30 -7.56
C ARG A 288 31.95 17.09 -8.48
N ASP A 289 32.67 16.04 -8.08
CA ASP A 289 32.81 14.83 -8.90
C ASP A 289 31.49 14.05 -9.00
N LYS A 290 30.72 13.98 -7.90
CA LYS A 290 29.36 13.42 -7.92
C LYS A 290 28.40 14.23 -8.80
N TYR A 291 28.44 15.57 -8.74
CA TYR A 291 27.63 16.41 -9.63
C TYR A 291 27.99 16.19 -11.10
N LYS A 292 29.29 16.12 -11.43
CA LYS A 292 29.73 15.77 -12.79
C LYS A 292 29.20 14.41 -13.23
N ASN A 293 29.13 13.42 -12.34
CA ASN A 293 28.58 12.11 -12.67
C ASN A 293 27.08 12.19 -12.98
N ILE A 294 26.30 12.97 -12.23
CA ILE A 294 24.88 13.25 -12.54
C ILE A 294 24.74 13.87 -13.94
N GLN A 295 25.58 14.87 -14.26
CA GLN A 295 25.57 15.53 -15.58
C GLN A 295 26.07 14.64 -16.73
N LYS A 296 26.77 13.54 -16.42
CA LYS A 296 27.21 12.54 -17.41
C LYS A 296 26.18 11.43 -17.61
N LEU A 297 25.13 11.35 -16.80
CA LEU A 297 24.05 10.40 -17.03
C LEU A 297 23.47 10.65 -18.42
N LYS A 298 23.31 9.58 -19.20
CA LYS A 298 22.72 9.62 -20.52
C LYS A 298 21.69 8.51 -20.62
N GLY A 299 20.42 8.90 -20.71
CA GLY A 299 19.39 7.97 -21.09
C GLY A 299 19.57 7.58 -22.55
N LYS A 300 19.40 6.28 -22.83
CA LYS A 300 19.66 5.71 -24.17
C LYS A 300 18.37 5.35 -24.88
N THR A 301 17.28 5.19 -24.15
CA THR A 301 16.02 4.63 -24.63
C THR A 301 14.82 5.33 -23.97
N SER A 302 13.63 5.07 -24.50
CA SER A 302 12.38 5.33 -23.76
C SER A 302 12.16 4.16 -22.81
N TYR A 303 12.07 4.43 -21.51
CA TYR A 303 11.98 3.38 -20.50
C TYR A 303 11.07 3.78 -19.35
N LYS A 304 9.76 3.53 -19.53
CA LYS A 304 8.75 4.05 -18.61
C LYS A 304 8.84 3.50 -17.19
N PHE A 305 9.51 2.36 -16.97
CA PHE A 305 9.67 1.79 -15.64
C PHE A 305 10.41 2.73 -14.66
N ASP A 306 11.34 3.56 -15.15
CA ASP A 306 12.02 4.54 -14.30
C ASP A 306 11.06 5.54 -13.64
N TYR A 307 9.92 5.82 -14.28
CA TYR A 307 8.90 6.69 -13.72
C TYR A 307 8.20 6.06 -12.51
N LEU A 308 8.03 4.73 -12.50
CA LEU A 308 7.53 4.02 -11.32
C LEU A 308 8.54 4.13 -10.17
N LEU A 309 9.83 3.89 -10.44
CA LEU A 309 10.88 3.99 -9.43
C LEU A 309 10.89 5.35 -8.74
N ILE A 310 10.93 6.44 -9.50
CA ILE A 310 10.94 7.79 -8.93
C ILE A 310 9.61 8.14 -8.25
N THR A 311 8.47 7.62 -8.74
CA THR A 311 7.17 7.83 -8.11
C THR A 311 7.10 7.16 -6.74
N ILE A 312 7.57 5.93 -6.60
CA ILE A 312 7.62 5.23 -5.30
C ILE A 312 8.60 5.92 -4.34
N SER A 313 9.74 6.39 -4.86
CA SER A 313 10.67 7.23 -4.08
C SER A 313 10.00 8.50 -3.53
N TYR A 314 9.25 9.20 -4.39
CA TYR A 314 8.52 10.41 -4.01
C TYR A 314 7.40 10.11 -3.02
N THR A 315 6.69 9.00 -3.22
CA THR A 315 5.65 8.49 -2.31
C THR A 315 6.22 8.21 -0.92
N MET A 316 7.41 7.58 -0.83
CA MET A 316 8.12 7.36 0.43
C MET A 316 8.48 8.67 1.12
N TYR A 317 8.92 9.67 0.35
CA TYR A 317 9.16 11.02 0.88
C TYR A 317 7.88 11.65 1.44
N LEU A 318 6.78 11.61 0.70
CA LEU A 318 5.48 12.12 1.17
C LEU A 318 5.05 11.40 2.45
N ARG A 319 5.22 10.07 2.53
CA ARG A 319 4.93 9.29 3.73
C ARG A 319 5.68 9.83 4.93
N ASN A 320 6.99 10.03 4.80
CA ASN A 320 7.80 10.56 5.90
C ASN A 320 7.33 11.96 6.31
N LYS A 321 6.96 12.83 5.35
CA LYS A 321 6.48 14.17 5.66
C LYS A 321 5.15 14.19 6.40
N TYR A 322 4.18 13.38 5.97
CA TYR A 322 2.88 13.36 6.62
C TYR A 322 2.90 12.57 7.94
N PHE A 323 3.58 11.42 8.01
CA PHE A 323 3.56 10.57 9.21
C PHE A 323 4.39 11.14 10.36
N HIS A 324 5.41 11.94 10.06
CA HIS A 324 6.16 12.68 11.09
C HIS A 324 5.60 14.09 11.36
N GLY A 325 4.42 14.43 10.82
CA GLY A 325 3.74 15.70 11.08
C GLY A 325 4.44 16.93 10.51
N GLU A 326 5.39 16.77 9.57
CA GLU A 326 6.06 17.89 8.91
C GLU A 326 5.12 18.62 7.94
N TYR A 327 4.17 17.89 7.34
CA TYR A 327 3.10 18.47 6.55
C TYR A 327 1.82 18.52 7.36
N GLY A 328 1.27 19.72 7.50
CA GLY A 328 -0.07 19.92 8.06
C GLY A 328 -1.16 19.34 7.14
N TYR A 329 -2.41 19.42 7.59
CA TYR A 329 -3.57 18.91 6.89
C TYR A 329 -4.30 20.04 6.14
N PRO A 330 -3.84 20.46 4.95
CA PRO A 330 -4.47 21.58 4.25
C PRO A 330 -5.92 21.31 3.87
N GLN A 331 -6.35 20.04 3.84
CA GLN A 331 -7.74 19.62 3.62
C GLN A 331 -8.72 20.10 4.70
N ILE A 332 -8.21 20.56 5.86
CA ILE A 332 -9.06 21.23 6.86
C ILE A 332 -9.63 22.54 6.30
N LEU A 333 -8.87 23.23 5.45
CA LEU A 333 -9.22 24.57 4.94
C LEU A 333 -9.57 24.57 3.45
N PHE A 334 -8.92 23.72 2.64
CA PHE A 334 -9.02 23.79 1.18
C PHE A 334 -9.54 22.47 0.60
N LYS A 335 -10.67 22.54 -0.11
CA LYS A 335 -11.23 21.40 -0.86
C LYS A 335 -10.39 21.01 -2.07
N ASN A 336 -9.76 21.99 -2.73
CA ASN A 336 -8.89 21.78 -3.89
C ASN A 336 -7.48 22.24 -3.54
N ASN A 337 -6.52 21.32 -3.61
CA ASN A 337 -5.12 21.60 -3.32
C ASN A 337 -4.23 20.62 -4.08
N ASP A 338 -3.26 21.14 -4.82
CA ASP A 338 -2.23 20.36 -5.52
C ASP A 338 -1.61 19.27 -4.63
N ARG A 339 -1.40 19.52 -3.33
CA ARG A 339 -0.86 18.51 -2.39
C ARG A 339 -1.79 17.34 -2.15
N LEU A 340 -3.10 17.58 -2.17
CA LEU A 340 -4.12 16.57 -2.01
C LEU A 340 -4.25 15.73 -3.30
N ASP A 341 -4.16 16.40 -4.45
CA ASP A 341 -4.12 15.74 -5.76
C ASP A 341 -2.87 14.87 -5.91
N GLU A 342 -1.71 15.38 -5.47
CA GLU A 342 -0.46 14.61 -5.40
C GLU A 342 -0.60 13.37 -4.49
N LEU A 343 -1.20 13.54 -3.31
CA LEU A 343 -1.39 12.44 -2.36
C LEU A 343 -2.38 11.39 -2.88
N ASN A 344 -3.46 11.82 -3.52
CA ASN A 344 -4.45 10.93 -4.12
C ASN A 344 -3.86 10.18 -5.33
N ALA A 345 -3.09 10.86 -6.18
CA ALA A 345 -2.43 10.25 -7.34
C ALA A 345 -1.42 9.19 -6.91
N THR A 346 -0.53 9.52 -5.97
CA THR A 346 0.44 8.56 -5.43
C THR A 346 -0.23 7.40 -4.70
N ALA A 347 -1.29 7.64 -3.94
CA ALA A 347 -2.07 6.56 -3.33
C ALA A 347 -2.71 5.64 -4.38
N ALA A 348 -3.28 6.19 -5.47
CA ALA A 348 -3.88 5.39 -6.53
C ALA A 348 -2.85 4.52 -7.27
N ILE A 349 -1.67 5.09 -7.59
CA ILE A 349 -0.55 4.35 -8.19
C ILE A 349 -0.10 3.23 -7.25
N LEU A 350 0.04 3.53 -5.96
CA LEU A 350 0.45 2.54 -4.96
C LEU A 350 -0.59 1.42 -4.81
N GLN A 351 -1.89 1.73 -4.88
CA GLN A 351 -2.93 0.70 -4.85
C GLN A 351 -2.85 -0.26 -6.04
N LYS A 352 -2.60 0.26 -7.25
CA LYS A 352 -2.40 -0.60 -8.43
C LYS A 352 -1.16 -1.46 -8.28
N LEU A 353 -0.05 -0.87 -7.84
CA LEU A 353 1.18 -1.60 -7.54
C LEU A 353 0.96 -2.70 -6.50
N ASN A 354 0.21 -2.42 -5.44
CA ASN A 354 -0.07 -3.39 -4.40
C ASN A 354 -0.77 -4.64 -4.96
N TRP A 355 -1.72 -4.50 -5.90
CA TRP A 355 -2.35 -5.66 -6.55
C TRP A 355 -1.35 -6.51 -7.32
N VAL A 356 -0.46 -5.88 -8.11
CA VAL A 356 0.62 -6.58 -8.84
C VAL A 356 1.50 -7.38 -7.87
N LEU A 357 1.93 -6.74 -6.78
CA LEU A 357 2.84 -7.35 -5.82
C LEU A 357 2.17 -8.44 -5.00
N LEU A 358 0.92 -8.22 -4.61
CA LEU A 358 0.10 -9.18 -3.92
C LEU A 358 -0.09 -10.47 -4.72
N GLU A 359 -0.33 -10.37 -6.02
CA GLU A 359 -0.42 -11.54 -6.91
C GLU A 359 0.94 -12.22 -7.08
N LYS A 360 1.98 -11.45 -7.41
CA LYS A 360 3.34 -11.96 -7.64
C LYS A 360 3.90 -12.69 -6.42
N TYR A 361 3.71 -12.12 -5.23
CA TYR A 361 4.28 -12.64 -3.99
C TYR A 361 3.30 -13.48 -3.18
N TYR A 362 2.18 -13.90 -3.78
CA TYR A 362 1.15 -14.69 -3.11
C TYR A 362 1.73 -15.79 -2.23
N SER A 363 2.55 -16.69 -2.78
CA SER A 363 3.13 -17.82 -2.03
C SER A 363 3.96 -17.34 -0.83
N LYS A 364 4.86 -16.36 -1.00
CA LYS A 364 5.69 -15.82 0.11
C LYS A 364 4.86 -15.14 1.20
N LEU A 365 3.77 -14.47 0.80
CA LEU A 365 2.86 -13.77 1.72
C LEU A 365 1.91 -14.74 2.43
N TYR A 366 1.53 -15.83 1.78
CA TYR A 366 0.64 -16.85 2.31
C TYR A 366 1.39 -17.82 3.24
N GLU A 367 2.58 -18.30 2.83
CA GLU A 367 3.48 -19.22 3.56
C GLU A 367 4.01 -18.66 4.90
N THR A 368 3.54 -17.51 5.38
CA THR A 368 3.69 -17.16 6.80
C THR A 368 3.12 -18.30 7.66
N ASN A 369 4.04 -19.14 8.15
CA ASN A 369 3.83 -20.26 9.06
C ASN A 369 2.74 -19.98 10.10
N PHE A 370 1.89 -20.99 10.27
CA PHE A 370 1.33 -21.47 11.54
C PHE A 370 1.15 -20.44 12.65
#